data_AF-A0A944K053-F1
#
_entry.id   AF-A0A944K053-F1
#
_cell.length_a   1.000
_cell.length_b   1.000
_cell.length_c   1.000
_cell.angle_alpha   90.00
_cell.angle_beta   90.00
_cell.angle_gamma   90.00
#
_symmetry.space_group_name_H-M   'P 1'
#
loop_
_entity.id
_entity.type
_entity.pdbx_description
1 polymer ?
#
loop_
_entity_poly.entity_id
_entity_poly.type
_entity_poly.pdbx_seq_one_letter_code
_entity_poly.pdbx_strand_id
1 'polypeptide(L)'
;MPGGTQRSTTPRDLAADPQSWPHAGLADHPQARVVQALARTLMEQMAEQGLSLRQVAAVSGVNRQAITNLLQGSSWPDVFTVSRLEDGLGAALWPGASGPASAVR
;
A
#
# COMPACT_ATOMS: atom_id res chain seq x y z
N MET A 1 4.85 5.26 19.01
CA MET A 1 5.15 4.34 17.89
C MET A 1 5.32 2.94 18.45
N PRO A 2 4.49 1.93 18.10
CA PRO A 2 4.78 0.56 18.49
C PRO A 2 6.10 0.13 17.85
N GLY A 3 7.11 -0.16 18.67
CA GLY A 3 8.51 -0.35 18.25
C GLY A 3 8.92 -1.80 17.99
N GLY A 4 10.07 -1.92 17.33
CA GLY A 4 11.06 -3.01 17.45
C GLY A 4 10.77 -4.33 16.73
N THR A 5 9.74 -5.05 17.15
CA THR A 5 9.55 -6.47 16.79
C THR A 5 8.24 -6.77 16.07
N GLN A 6 7.21 -5.93 16.19
CA GLN A 6 5.96 -6.19 15.47
C GLN A 6 6.05 -5.95 13.95
N ARG A 7 7.07 -5.22 13.50
CA ARG A 7 7.34 -4.94 12.08
C ARG A 7 8.44 -5.81 11.47
N SER A 8 9.07 -6.71 12.23
CA SER A 8 10.12 -7.58 11.69
C SER A 8 9.53 -8.62 10.73
N THR A 9 8.31 -9.07 10.98
CA THR A 9 7.53 -9.89 10.05
C THR A 9 6.78 -8.96 9.10
N THR A 10 6.97 -9.15 7.80
CA THR A 10 6.33 -8.29 6.79
C THR A 10 4.86 -8.67 6.59
N PRO A 11 4.02 -7.77 6.05
CA PRO A 11 2.64 -8.11 5.69
C PRO A 11 2.52 -9.35 4.81
N ARG A 12 3.46 -9.53 3.86
CA ARG A 12 3.52 -10.71 3.00
C ARG A 12 3.82 -11.99 3.79
N ASP A 13 4.76 -11.94 4.73
CA ASP A 13 5.14 -13.13 5.52
C ASP A 13 4.02 -13.62 6.44
N LEU A 14 3.05 -12.75 6.74
CA LEU A 14 1.85 -13.09 7.51
C LEU A 14 0.77 -13.78 6.68
N ALA A 15 0.90 -13.81 5.34
CA ALA A 15 -0.08 -14.44 4.47
C ALA A 15 0.01 -15.97 4.50
N ALA A 16 -1.12 -16.65 4.34
CA ALA A 16 -1.17 -18.11 4.29
C ALA A 16 -0.32 -18.69 3.12
N ASP A 17 -0.23 -17.94 2.02
CA ASP A 17 0.69 -18.20 0.92
C ASP A 17 1.41 -16.89 0.52
N PRO A 18 2.64 -16.66 0.98
CA PRO A 18 3.42 -15.47 0.65
C PRO A 18 3.66 -15.25 -0.86
N GLN A 19 3.68 -16.31 -1.67
CA GLN A 19 3.91 -16.21 -3.13
C GLN A 19 2.67 -15.70 -3.88
N SER A 20 1.48 -15.94 -3.33
CA SER A 20 0.21 -15.45 -3.86
C SER A 20 -0.13 -14.01 -3.43
N TRP A 21 0.80 -13.28 -2.80
CA TRP A 21 0.59 -11.86 -2.48
C TRP A 21 0.32 -11.03 -3.76
N PRO A 22 -0.63 -10.07 -3.74
CA PRO A 22 -1.51 -9.62 -2.65
C PRO A 22 -2.91 -10.27 -2.67
N HIS A 23 -3.05 -11.47 -3.21
CA HIS A 23 -4.33 -12.20 -3.31
C HIS A 23 -4.45 -13.35 -2.29
N ALA A 24 -3.39 -13.63 -1.53
CA ALA A 24 -3.36 -14.65 -0.49
C ALA A 24 -4.29 -14.38 0.70
N GLY A 25 -4.72 -15.44 1.40
CA GLY A 25 -5.54 -15.32 2.61
C GLY A 25 -4.77 -14.80 3.83
N LEU A 26 -5.44 -14.01 4.69
CA LEU A 26 -4.89 -13.38 5.90
C LEU A 26 -5.92 -13.44 7.06
N ALA A 27 -6.27 -14.63 7.55
CA ALA A 27 -7.39 -14.81 8.49
C ALA A 27 -7.21 -14.01 9.81
N ASP A 28 -6.01 -14.01 10.40
CA ASP A 28 -5.77 -13.48 11.74
C ASP A 28 -4.91 -12.20 11.79
N HIS A 29 -4.73 -11.54 10.65
CA HIS A 29 -3.83 -10.39 10.52
C HIS A 29 -4.56 -9.16 9.91
N PRO A 30 -5.44 -8.49 10.67
CA PRO A 30 -6.23 -7.36 10.16
C PRO A 30 -5.36 -6.21 9.63
N GLN A 31 -4.23 -5.92 10.26
CA GLN A 31 -3.32 -4.87 9.82
C GLN A 31 -2.65 -5.24 8.49
N ALA A 32 -2.27 -6.50 8.29
CA ALA A 32 -1.75 -6.98 7.02
C ALA A 32 -2.82 -6.96 5.91
N ARG A 33 -4.10 -7.22 6.25
CA ARG A 33 -5.22 -7.06 5.31
C ARG A 33 -5.36 -5.62 4.80
N VAL A 34 -5.10 -4.62 5.66
CA VAL A 34 -5.08 -3.21 5.22
C VAL A 34 -3.94 -2.99 4.22
N VAL A 35 -2.72 -3.45 4.50
CA VAL A 35 -1.59 -3.32 3.56
C VAL A 35 -1.84 -4.06 2.25
N GLN A 36 -2.47 -5.24 2.32
CA GLN A 36 -2.87 -6.00 1.15
C GLN A 36 -3.88 -5.24 0.29
N ALA A 37 -4.89 -4.63 0.91
CA ALA A 37 -5.86 -3.82 0.21
C ALA A 37 -5.21 -2.59 -0.44
N LEU A 38 -4.33 -1.87 0.29
CA LEU A 38 -3.54 -0.77 -0.25
C LEU A 38 -2.72 -1.20 -1.49
N ALA A 39 -2.06 -2.37 -1.44
CA ALA A 39 -1.29 -2.90 -2.55
C ALA A 39 -2.18 -3.20 -3.77
N ARG A 40 -3.34 -3.84 -3.58
CA ARG A 40 -4.29 -4.12 -4.67
C ARG A 40 -4.83 -2.84 -5.30
N THR A 41 -5.35 -1.92 -4.49
CA THR A 41 -5.90 -0.66 -4.98
C THR A 41 -4.83 0.17 -5.69
N LEU A 42 -3.59 0.18 -5.21
CA LEU A 42 -2.50 0.85 -5.92
C LEU A 42 -2.20 0.22 -7.28
N MET A 43 -2.18 -1.12 -7.40
CA MET A 43 -2.01 -1.80 -8.69
C MET A 43 -3.16 -1.49 -9.65
N GLU A 44 -4.40 -1.49 -9.15
CA GLU A 44 -5.59 -1.14 -9.92
C GLU A 44 -5.49 0.31 -10.43
N GLN A 45 -5.21 1.28 -9.57
CA GLN A 45 -5.03 2.68 -9.96
C GLN A 45 -3.89 2.88 -10.96
N MET A 46 -2.77 2.16 -10.78
CA MET A 46 -1.67 2.19 -11.75
C MET A 46 -2.10 1.66 -13.12
N ALA A 47 -2.85 0.55 -13.16
CA ALA A 47 -3.33 -0.04 -14.41
C ALA A 47 -4.37 0.85 -15.11
N GLU A 48 -5.35 1.36 -14.36
CA GLU A 48 -6.41 2.24 -14.84
C GLU A 48 -5.86 3.53 -15.44
N GLN A 49 -4.85 4.13 -14.79
CA GLN A 49 -4.23 5.38 -15.25
C GLN A 49 -3.06 5.16 -16.23
N GLY A 50 -2.69 3.90 -16.51
CA GLY A 50 -1.54 3.57 -17.38
C GLY A 50 -0.19 4.02 -16.82
N LEU A 51 -0.05 4.07 -15.49
CA LEU A 51 1.14 4.58 -14.81
C LEU A 51 2.16 3.48 -14.51
N SER A 52 3.40 3.72 -14.92
CA SER A 52 4.56 2.95 -14.43
C SER A 52 4.94 3.36 -13.00
N LEU A 53 5.68 2.50 -12.30
CA LEU A 53 6.25 2.81 -10.98
C LEU A 53 7.05 4.13 -10.96
N ARG A 54 7.74 4.43 -12.06
CA ARG A 54 8.52 5.68 -12.19
C ARG A 54 7.59 6.89 -12.22
N GLN A 55 6.48 6.81 -12.95
CA GLN A 55 5.50 7.89 -13.01
C GLN A 55 4.80 8.06 -11.67
N VAL A 56 4.39 6.97 -11.00
CA VAL A 56 3.82 7.03 -9.64
C VAL A 56 4.77 7.72 -8.67
N ALA A 57 6.06 7.36 -8.69
CA ALA A 57 7.06 8.02 -7.84
C ALA A 57 7.19 9.52 -8.15
N ALA A 58 7.11 9.91 -9.43
CA ALA A 58 7.20 11.30 -9.85
C ALA A 58 5.99 12.13 -9.39
N VAL A 59 4.77 11.61 -9.53
CA VAL A 59 3.54 12.36 -9.18
C VAL A 59 3.26 12.38 -7.68
N SER A 60 3.60 11.32 -6.96
CA SER A 60 3.40 11.23 -5.49
C SER A 60 4.57 11.79 -4.68
N GLY A 61 5.75 11.93 -5.28
CA GLY A 61 6.99 12.23 -4.55
C GLY A 61 7.42 11.12 -3.56
N VAL A 62 6.84 9.93 -3.66
CA VAL A 62 7.24 8.75 -2.87
C VAL A 62 8.39 8.03 -3.57
N ASN A 63 9.37 7.58 -2.80
CA ASN A 63 10.50 6.82 -3.32
C ASN A 63 10.01 5.53 -4.02
N ARG A 64 10.52 5.26 -5.23
CA ARG A 64 10.17 4.06 -6.02
C ARG A 64 10.35 2.74 -5.25
N GLN A 65 11.36 2.64 -4.39
CA GLN A 65 11.56 1.45 -3.55
C GLN A 65 10.46 1.29 -2.50
N ALA A 66 9.98 2.38 -1.89
CA ALA A 66 8.86 2.32 -0.94
C ALA A 66 7.57 1.84 -1.64
N ILE A 67 7.31 2.33 -2.86
CA ILE A 67 6.21 1.87 -3.70
C ILE A 67 6.35 0.37 -4.01
N THR A 68 7.55 -0.05 -4.42
CA THR A 68 7.84 -1.46 -4.71
C THR A 68 7.63 -2.33 -3.47
N ASN A 69 8.09 -1.88 -2.30
CA ASN A 69 7.93 -2.62 -1.05
C ASN A 69 6.47 -2.72 -0.60
N LEU A 70 5.67 -1.66 -0.81
CA LEU A 70 4.23 -1.69 -0.57
C LEU A 70 3.54 -2.70 -1.48
N LEU A 71 3.79 -2.64 -2.78
CA LEU A 71 3.21 -3.58 -3.75
C LEU A 71 3.61 -5.02 -3.45
N GLN A 72 4.85 -5.23 -3.01
CA GLN A 72 5.34 -6.53 -2.59
C GLN A 72 4.89 -6.92 -1.18
N GLY A 73 4.32 -6.03 -0.37
CA GLY A 73 4.03 -6.32 1.03
C GLY A 73 5.28 -6.65 1.86
N SER A 74 6.47 -6.21 1.42
CA SER A 74 7.75 -6.42 2.11
C SER A 74 8.07 -5.34 3.14
N SER A 75 7.16 -4.37 3.33
CA SER A 75 7.27 -3.36 4.37
C SER A 75 5.90 -2.89 4.84
N TRP A 76 5.87 -2.34 6.06
CA TRP A 76 4.71 -1.64 6.60
C TRP A 76 4.74 -0.18 6.14
N PRO A 77 3.84 0.27 5.23
CA PRO A 77 3.80 1.68 4.84
C PRO A 77 3.41 2.53 6.05
N ASP A 78 3.89 3.77 6.08
CA ASP A 78 3.41 4.77 7.02
C ASP A 78 2.30 5.64 6.42
N VAL A 79 1.62 6.39 7.29
CA VAL A 79 0.49 7.26 6.90
C VAL A 79 0.94 8.34 5.91
N PHE A 80 2.17 8.83 6.04
CA PHE A 80 2.73 9.85 5.15
C PHE A 80 2.89 9.31 3.72
N THR A 81 3.39 8.09 3.58
CA THR A 81 3.54 7.37 2.31
C THR A 81 2.18 7.16 1.65
N VAL A 82 1.18 6.69 2.40
CA VAL A 82 -0.17 6.48 1.87
C VAL A 82 -0.80 7.80 1.42
N SER A 83 -0.75 8.84 2.26
CA SER A 83 -1.28 10.16 1.92
C SER A 83 -0.66 10.73 0.64
N ARG A 84 0.67 10.67 0.52
CA ARG A 84 1.39 11.14 -0.68
C ARG A 84 0.99 10.39 -1.95
N LEU A 85 0.77 9.08 -1.85
CA LEU A 85 0.31 8.28 -2.98
C LEU A 85 -1.12 8.65 -3.38
N GLU A 86 -2.03 8.80 -2.42
CA GLU A 86 -3.39 9.24 -2.69
C GLU A 86 -3.44 10.63 -3.35
N ASP A 87 -2.68 11.59 -2.82
CA ASP A 87 -2.57 12.94 -3.37
C ASP A 87 -1.99 12.94 -4.79
N GLY A 88 -0.91 12.18 -5.01
CA GLY A 88 -0.25 12.10 -6.31
C GLY A 88 -1.07 11.41 -7.39
N LEU A 89 -1.91 10.44 -7.00
CA LEU A 89 -2.80 9.71 -7.91
C LEU A 89 -4.18 10.37 -8.05
N GLY A 90 -4.51 11.33 -7.18
CA GLY A 90 -5.85 11.91 -7.09
C GLY A 90 -6.93 10.88 -6.74
N ALA A 91 -6.56 9.79 -6.07
CA ALA A 91 -7.42 8.62 -5.85
C ALA A 91 -7.29 8.09 -4.42
N ALA A 92 -8.37 7.51 -3.89
CA ALA A 92 -8.34 6.81 -2.61
C ALA A 92 -7.57 5.49 -2.75
N LEU A 93 -6.67 5.24 -1.81
CA LEU A 93 -6.04 3.94 -1.60
C LEU A 93 -6.57 3.29 -0.32
N TRP A 94 -6.93 4.10 0.68
CA TRP A 94 -7.41 3.58 1.96
C TRP A 94 -8.69 2.76 1.79
N PRO A 95 -8.80 1.56 2.39
CA PRO A 95 -9.98 0.72 2.23
C PRO A 95 -11.26 1.42 2.68
N GLY A 96 -12.24 1.48 1.78
CA GLY A 96 -13.55 2.11 2.03
C GLY A 96 -13.57 3.63 1.90
N ALA A 97 -12.45 4.29 1.58
CA ALA A 97 -12.44 5.72 1.27
C ALA A 97 -12.94 5.99 -0.16
N SER A 98 -13.64 7.11 -0.34
CA SER A 98 -14.17 7.54 -1.66
C SER A 98 -13.30 8.60 -2.36
N GLY A 99 -12.27 9.11 -1.68
CA GLY A 99 -11.28 10.06 -2.20
C GLY A 99 -10.05 10.13 -1.29
N PRO A 100 -9.01 10.91 -1.66
CA PRO A 100 -7.81 11.07 -0.84
C PRO A 100 -8.15 11.48 0.60
N ALA A 101 -7.54 10.83 1.58
CA ALA A 101 -7.85 11.10 3.00
C ALA A 101 -7.52 12.55 3.41
N SER A 102 -6.56 13.18 2.73
CA SER A 102 -6.17 14.59 2.90
C SER A 102 -7.26 15.58 2.47
N ALA A 103 -8.25 15.16 1.67
CA ALA A 103 -9.30 16.02 1.15
C ALA A 103 -10.46 16.25 2.13
N VAL A 104 -10.47 15.55 3.28
CA VAL A 104 -11.43 15.75 4.37
C VAL A 104 -11.20 17.14 4.99
N ARG A 105 -12.23 17.99 4.98
CA ARG A 105 -12.21 19.33 5.57
C ARG A 105 -12.69 19.32 7.02
#